data_AF-A0A5D0IBM0-F1
#
_entry.id   AF-A0A5D0IBM0-F1
#
_cell.length_a   1.000
_cell.length_b   1.000
_cell.length_c   1.000
_cell.angle_alpha   90.00
_cell.angle_beta   90.00
_cell.angle_gamma   90.00
#
_symmetry.space_group_name_H-M   'P 1'
#
loop_
_entity.id
_entity.type
_entity.pdbx_description
1 polymer ?
#
loop_
_entity_poly.entity_id
_entity_poly.type
_entity_poly.pdbx_seq_one_letter_code
_entity_poly.pdbx_strand_id
1 'polypeptide(L)'
;TVQAKELWKKIVHNAWKSAEPGILFWDTIINESVPDCYADLGYKTVSTNPCGEIPLCPYDSCRLLAINLFSYVENPFTKKASFNFSLFKKHVAYAQRIMDDIIDLELEKIDNILEKIDAD
;
A
#
# COMPACT_ATOMS: atom_id res chain seq x y z
N THR A 1 6.53 -31.79 13.69
CA THR A 1 7.03 -31.45 12.34
C THR A 1 6.00 -31.88 11.30
N VAL A 2 5.91 -31.21 10.14
CA VAL A 2 4.96 -31.53 9.06
C VAL A 2 5.69 -31.63 7.72
N GLN A 3 5.15 -32.38 6.74
CA GLN A 3 5.75 -32.47 5.41
C GLN A 3 5.43 -31.22 4.57
N ALA A 4 6.47 -30.51 4.11
CA ALA A 4 6.30 -29.25 3.36
C ALA A 4 5.43 -29.41 2.09
N LYS A 5 5.60 -30.51 1.35
CA LYS A 5 4.81 -30.79 0.13
C LYS A 5 3.32 -30.96 0.43
N GLU A 6 2.98 -31.58 1.56
CA GLU A 6 1.58 -31.78 1.95
C GLU A 6 0.94 -30.47 2.42
N LEU A 7 1.69 -29.63 3.15
CA LEU A 7 1.24 -28.28 3.49
C LEU A 7 1.00 -27.43 2.23
N TRP A 8 1.93 -27.47 1.27
CA TRP A 8 1.80 -26.74 0.00
C TRP A 8 0.58 -27.20 -0.80
N LYS A 9 0.38 -28.51 -0.95
CA LYS A 9 -0.82 -29.06 -1.61
C LYS A 9 -2.11 -28.60 -0.92
N LYS A 10 -2.12 -28.52 0.41
CA LYS A 10 -3.27 -28.02 1.17
C LYS A 10 -3.54 -26.54 0.89
N ILE A 11 -2.51 -25.70 0.84
CA ILE A 11 -2.64 -24.27 0.49
C ILE A 11 -3.23 -24.14 -0.92
N VAL A 12 -2.64 -24.82 -1.91
CA VAL A 12 -3.10 -24.80 -3.30
C VAL A 12 -4.55 -25.27 -3.44
N HIS A 13 -4.92 -26.35 -2.75
CA HIS A 13 -6.29 -26.85 -2.77
C HIS A 13 -7.30 -25.83 -2.24
N ASN A 14 -6.99 -25.11 -1.15
CA ASN A 14 -7.88 -24.09 -0.61
C ASN A 14 -7.92 -22.84 -1.50
N ALA A 15 -6.78 -22.39 -2.04
CA ALA A 15 -6.74 -21.29 -2.99
C ALA A 15 -7.62 -21.59 -4.22
N TRP A 16 -7.59 -22.81 -4.75
CA TRP A 16 -8.51 -23.23 -5.82
C TRP A 16 -9.98 -23.24 -5.39
N LYS A 17 -10.27 -23.69 -4.17
CA LYS A 17 -11.65 -23.87 -3.67
C LYS A 17 -12.33 -22.57 -3.24
N SER A 18 -11.57 -21.62 -2.68
CA SER A 18 -12.11 -20.42 -2.02
C SER A 18 -11.37 -19.12 -2.37
N ALA A 19 -10.47 -19.14 -3.36
CA ALA A 19 -9.60 -18.01 -3.72
C ALA A 19 -8.62 -17.57 -2.61
N GLU A 20 -8.52 -18.31 -1.50
CA GLU A 20 -7.72 -17.98 -0.32
C GLU A 20 -7.11 -19.25 0.32
N PRO A 21 -5.95 -19.15 1.00
CA PRO A 21 -5.20 -17.92 1.26
C PRO A 21 -4.35 -17.47 0.05
N GLY A 22 -4.16 -16.16 -0.08
CA GLY A 22 -3.11 -15.58 -0.90
C GLY A 22 -1.69 -15.93 -0.42
N ILE A 23 -0.68 -15.53 -1.20
CA ILE A 23 0.74 -15.77 -0.89
C ILE A 23 1.49 -14.45 -0.91
N LEU A 24 2.19 -14.16 0.19
CA LEU A 24 3.12 -13.05 0.32
C LEU A 24 4.51 -13.60 0.66
N PHE A 25 5.52 -13.19 -0.10
CA PHE A 25 6.90 -13.58 0.15
C PHE A 25 7.52 -12.63 1.17
N TRP A 26 7.44 -13.01 2.45
CA TRP A 26 7.81 -12.14 3.56
C TRP A 26 9.27 -11.67 3.49
N ASP A 27 10.19 -12.55 3.13
CA ASP A 27 11.61 -12.21 3.00
C ASP A 27 11.84 -11.14 1.92
N THR A 28 11.07 -11.15 0.83
CA THR A 28 11.13 -10.09 -0.18
C THR A 28 10.55 -8.80 0.35
N ILE A 29 9.41 -8.87 1.04
CA ILE A 29 8.75 -7.69 1.60
C ILE A 29 9.69 -6.94 2.55
N ILE A 30 10.28 -7.63 3.53
CA ILE A 30 11.15 -6.98 4.54
C ILE A 30 12.46 -6.43 3.96
N ASN A 31 12.92 -6.96 2.82
CA ASN A 31 14.16 -6.49 2.17
C ASN A 31 13.92 -5.26 1.29
N GLU A 32 12.70 -5.07 0.79
CA GLU A 32 12.33 -4.00 -0.16
C GLU A 32 11.48 -2.89 0.50
N SER A 33 11.04 -3.09 1.75
CA SER A 33 10.20 -2.16 2.49
C SER A 33 11.03 -0.99 3.05
N VAL A 34 10.55 0.22 2.79
CA VAL A 34 11.16 1.45 3.32
C VAL A 34 11.16 1.50 4.85
N PRO A 35 10.09 1.12 5.58
CA PRO A 35 10.09 1.15 7.04
C PRO A 35 11.20 0.30 7.67
N ASP A 36 11.52 -0.87 7.10
CA ASP A 36 12.53 -1.78 7.67
C ASP A 36 13.97 -1.26 7.49
N CYS A 37 14.19 -0.23 6.66
CA CYS A 37 15.45 0.51 6.63
C CYS A 37 15.71 1.28 7.94
N TYR A 38 14.67 1.54 8.73
CA TYR A 38 14.72 2.26 10.02
C TYR A 38 14.43 1.32 11.20
N ALA A 39 14.78 0.05 11.07
CA ALA A 39 14.55 -0.97 12.10
C ALA A 39 15.26 -0.65 13.43
N ASP A 40 16.36 0.08 13.39
CA ASP A 40 17.09 0.59 14.55
C ASP A 40 16.30 1.67 15.33
N LEU A 41 15.38 2.37 14.66
CA LEU A 41 14.46 3.34 15.27
C LEU A 41 13.14 2.71 15.74
N GLY A 42 13.00 1.39 15.63
CA GLY A 42 11.84 0.64 16.09
C GLY A 42 10.74 0.43 15.05
N TYR A 43 10.95 0.87 13.80
CA TYR A 43 10.04 0.58 12.70
C TYR A 43 10.24 -0.86 12.22
N LYS A 44 9.19 -1.67 12.23
CA LYS A 44 9.28 -3.04 11.76
C LYS A 44 7.97 -3.47 11.16
N THR A 45 8.02 -3.90 9.91
CA THR A 45 6.86 -4.47 9.24
C THR A 45 6.46 -5.78 9.94
N VAL A 46 5.17 -5.94 10.28
CA VAL A 46 4.65 -7.14 10.96
C VAL A 46 3.47 -7.79 10.25
N SER A 47 2.77 -7.04 9.41
CA SER A 47 1.66 -7.52 8.59
C SER A 47 1.49 -6.62 7.36
N THR A 48 0.52 -6.93 6.52
CA THR A 48 0.00 -6.02 5.50
C THR A 48 -1.37 -5.49 5.90
N ASN A 49 -1.87 -4.51 5.14
CA ASN A 49 -3.27 -4.14 5.11
C ASN A 49 -4.15 -5.26 4.47
N PRO A 50 -5.49 -5.14 4.48
CA PRO A 50 -6.39 -6.19 3.99
C PRO A 50 -6.21 -6.61 2.53
N CYS A 51 -5.77 -5.69 1.66
CA CYS A 51 -5.55 -5.97 0.25
C CYS A 51 -4.09 -6.38 -0.08
N GLY A 52 -3.20 -6.36 0.92
CA GLY A 52 -1.83 -6.88 0.81
C GLY A 52 -0.82 -5.96 0.13
N GLU A 53 -1.24 -4.79 -0.35
CA GLU A 53 -0.43 -3.88 -1.16
C GLU A 53 0.52 -3.01 -0.31
N ILE A 54 0.21 -2.78 0.96
CA ILE A 54 1.07 -2.02 1.88
C ILE A 54 1.52 -2.90 3.04
N PRO A 55 2.82 -3.19 3.16
CA PRO A 55 3.42 -3.68 4.40
C PRO A 55 3.44 -2.59 5.47
N LEU A 56 2.99 -2.92 6.68
CA LEU A 56 2.76 -1.95 7.76
C LEU A 56 3.48 -2.35 9.05
N CYS A 57 3.98 -1.34 9.76
CA CYS A 57 4.38 -1.45 11.16
C CYS A 57 3.13 -1.48 12.08
N PRO A 58 3.29 -1.90 13.35
CA PRO A 58 2.19 -1.81 14.31
C PRO A 58 1.64 -0.38 14.40
N TYR A 59 0.31 -0.25 14.33
CA TYR A 59 -0.42 1.02 14.41
C TYR A 59 -0.21 1.99 13.24
N ASP A 60 0.47 1.58 12.17
CA ASP A 60 0.53 2.39 10.95
C ASP A 60 -0.84 2.52 10.27
N SER A 61 -1.02 3.65 9.58
CA SER A 61 -2.22 3.95 8.80
C SER A 61 -1.87 4.12 7.32
N CYS A 62 -2.78 3.72 6.44
CA CYS A 62 -2.60 3.78 4.99
C CYS A 62 -3.49 4.87 4.38
N ARG A 63 -2.92 5.70 3.49
CA ARG A 63 -3.61 6.71 2.70
C ARG A 63 -3.30 6.45 1.23
N LEU A 64 -4.33 6.22 0.43
CA LEU A 64 -4.20 5.85 -0.97
C LEU A 64 -4.78 6.94 -1.87
N LEU A 65 -4.08 7.22 -2.96
CA LEU A 65 -4.55 8.08 -4.04
C LEU A 65 -4.33 7.36 -5.38
N ALA A 66 -5.36 7.39 -6.24
CA ALA A 66 -5.31 6.75 -7.55
C ALA A 66 -5.19 7.80 -8.67
N ILE A 67 -4.27 7.55 -9.61
CA ILE A 67 -4.10 8.38 -10.81
C ILE A 67 -4.62 7.58 -12.02
N ASN A 68 -5.59 8.14 -12.75
CA ASN A 68 -6.11 7.51 -13.96
C ASN A 68 -5.09 7.58 -15.12
N LEU A 69 -4.39 6.49 -15.39
CA LEU A 69 -3.37 6.42 -16.44
C LEU A 69 -3.92 6.68 -17.85
N PHE A 70 -5.19 6.34 -18.11
CA PHE A 70 -5.80 6.54 -19.43
C PHE A 70 -5.91 8.02 -19.80
N SER A 71 -6.06 8.91 -18.82
CA SER A 71 -6.13 10.36 -19.04
C SER A 71 -4.84 10.96 -19.63
N TYR A 72 -3.73 10.21 -19.62
CA TYR A 72 -2.46 10.63 -20.20
C TYR A 72 -2.16 9.99 -21.56
N VAL A 73 -3.09 9.22 -22.12
CA VAL A 73 -2.96 8.65 -23.46
C VAL A 73 -3.48 9.65 -24.49
N GLU A 74 -2.59 10.17 -25.32
CA GLU A 74 -2.93 11.05 -26.45
C GLU A 74 -3.29 10.21 -27.67
N ASN A 75 -4.29 10.63 -28.43
CA ASN A 75 -4.81 9.93 -29.63
C ASN A 75 -5.11 8.43 -29.37
N PRO A 76 -5.89 8.09 -28.32
CA PRO A 76 -6.10 6.71 -27.90
C PRO A 76 -6.76 5.88 -29.02
N PHE A 77 -6.44 4.59 -29.06
CA PHE A 77 -6.95 3.63 -30.05
C PHE A 77 -6.60 3.96 -31.52
N THR A 78 -5.58 4.78 -31.74
CA THR A 78 -5.04 5.08 -33.06
C THR A 78 -3.59 4.59 -33.20
N LYS A 79 -3.09 4.53 -34.44
CA LYS A 79 -1.65 4.25 -34.70
C LYS A 79 -0.71 5.34 -34.17
N LYS A 80 -1.23 6.52 -33.82
CA LYS A 80 -0.48 7.65 -33.27
C LYS A 80 -0.61 7.76 -31.74
N ALA A 81 -1.12 6.72 -31.09
CA ALA A 81 -1.28 6.72 -29.64
C ALA A 81 0.08 6.86 -28.94
N SER A 82 0.17 7.80 -28.00
CA SER A 82 1.37 8.04 -27.21
C SER A 82 1.00 8.39 -25.78
N PHE A 83 1.88 8.05 -24.83
CA PHE A 83 1.69 8.40 -23.42
C PHE A 83 2.36 9.74 -23.12
N ASN A 84 1.63 10.69 -22.57
CA ASN A 84 2.14 12.00 -22.18
C ASN A 84 2.87 11.91 -20.82
N PHE A 85 4.12 11.49 -20.88
CA PHE A 85 4.99 11.38 -19.69
C PHE A 85 5.25 12.73 -19.00
N SER A 86 5.28 13.83 -19.76
CA SER A 86 5.52 15.16 -19.19
C SER A 86 4.38 15.59 -18.27
N LEU A 87 3.14 15.46 -18.73
CA LEU A 87 1.95 15.75 -17.95
C LEU A 87 1.78 14.78 -16.78
N PHE A 88 2.01 13.49 -17.02
CA PHE A 88 1.96 12.47 -15.98
C PHE A 88 2.94 12.78 -14.84
N LYS A 89 4.21 13.07 -15.16
CA LYS A 89 5.22 13.42 -14.16
C LYS A 89 4.81 14.63 -13.32
N LYS A 90 4.25 15.66 -13.96
CA LYS A 90 3.76 16.86 -13.26
C LYS A 90 2.64 16.51 -12.27
N HIS A 91 1.67 15.71 -12.68
CA HIS A 91 0.53 15.36 -11.82
C HIS A 91 0.91 14.39 -10.70
N VAL A 92 1.79 13.41 -10.96
CA VAL A 92 2.32 12.52 -9.91
C VAL A 92 3.03 13.32 -8.81
N ALA A 93 3.80 14.35 -9.18
CA ALA A 93 4.47 15.20 -8.19
C ALA A 93 3.46 15.96 -7.30
N TYR A 94 2.37 16.49 -7.88
CA TYR A 94 1.31 17.11 -7.10
C TYR A 94 0.54 16.11 -6.23
N ALA A 95 0.25 14.92 -6.76
CA ALA A 95 -0.40 13.86 -6.00
C ALA A 95 0.43 13.45 -4.78
N GLN A 96 1.75 13.32 -4.93
CA GLN A 96 2.66 13.05 -3.81
C GLN A 96 2.57 14.14 -2.74
N ARG A 97 2.55 15.42 -3.15
CA ARG A 97 2.44 16.54 -2.21
C ARG A 97 1.09 16.53 -1.48
N ILE A 98 -0.01 16.26 -2.18
CA ILE A 98 -1.33 16.16 -1.56
C ILE A 98 -1.38 15.00 -0.56
N MET A 99 -0.78 13.85 -0.86
CA MET A 99 -0.73 12.72 0.09
C MET A 99 0.04 13.06 1.37
N ASP A 100 1.10 13.86 1.27
CA ASP A 100 1.85 14.40 2.42
C ASP A 100 0.96 15.35 3.24
N ASP A 101 0.31 16.33 2.59
CA ASP A 101 -0.56 17.29 3.25
C ASP A 101 -1.77 16.61 3.96
N ILE A 102 -2.27 15.47 3.46
CA ILE A 102 -3.37 14.71 4.10
C ILE A 102 -2.96 14.15 5.48
N ILE A 103 -1.68 13.82 5.67
CA ILE A 103 -1.19 13.30 6.95
C ILE A 103 -1.38 14.34 8.05
N ASP A 104 -0.98 15.59 7.77
CA ASP A 104 -1.11 16.70 8.71
C ASP A 104 -2.58 16.98 9.06
N LEU A 105 -3.46 17.01 8.05
CA LEU A 105 -4.88 17.25 8.24
C LEU A 105 -5.58 16.19 9.12
N GLU A 106 -5.14 14.94 9.06
CA GLU A 106 -5.70 13.87 9.89
C GLU A 106 -5.23 13.94 11.33
N LEU A 107 -3.97 14.28 11.58
CA LEU A 107 -3.44 14.46 12.93
C LEU A 107 -4.22 15.54 13.68
N GLU A 108 -4.50 16.67 13.03
CA GLU A 108 -5.34 17.73 13.61
C GLU A 108 -6.71 17.21 14.04
N LYS A 109 -7.31 16.28 13.29
CA LYS A 109 -8.63 15.71 13.65
C LYS A 109 -8.55 14.72 14.79
N ILE A 110 -7.48 13.93 14.89
CA ILE A 110 -7.25 13.03 16.01
C ILE A 110 -7.10 13.85 17.30
N ASP A 111 -6.31 14.91 17.27
CA ASP A 111 -6.12 15.80 18.43
C ASP A 111 -7.45 16.39 18.92
N ASN A 112 -8.28 16.90 18.00
CA ASN A 112 -9.62 17.40 18.33
C ASN A 112 -10.52 16.32 18.98
N ILE A 113 -10.41 15.05 18.55
CA ILE A 113 -11.17 13.95 19.14
C ILE A 113 -10.68 13.66 20.56
N LEU A 114 -9.37 13.62 20.76
CA LEU A 114 -8.76 13.39 22.08
C LEU A 114 -9.12 14.52 23.05
N GLU A 115 -9.01 15.78 22.63
CA GLU A 115 -9.40 16.94 23.43
C GLU A 115 -10.88 16.89 23.85
N LYS A 116 -11.76 16.44 22.95
CA LYS A 116 -13.19 16.30 23.27
C LYS A 116 -13.44 15.19 24.29
N ILE A 117 -12.71 14.07 24.20
CA ILE A 117 -12.80 12.97 25.16
C ILE A 117 -12.32 13.42 26.55
N ASP A 118 -11.21 14.17 26.61
CA ASP A 118 -10.65 14.64 27.88
C ASP A 118 -11.52 15.71 28.57
N ALA A 119 -12.37 16.41 27.80
CA ALA A 119 -13.28 17.43 28.31
C ALA A 119 -14.63 16.87 28.84
N ASP A 120 -14.95 15.60 28.59
CA ASP A 120 -16.17 14.91 29.06
C ASP A 120 -15.92 14.09 30.34
#